data_AF-W4VIV7-F1
#
_entry.id   AF-W4VIV7-F1
#
_cell.length_a   1.000
_cell.length_b   1.000
_cell.length_c   1.000
_cell.angle_alpha   90.00
_cell.angle_beta   90.00
_cell.angle_gamma   90.00
#
_symmetry.space_group_name_H-M   'P 1'
#
loop_
_entity.id
_entity.type
_entity.pdbx_description
1 polymer ?
#
loop_
_entity_poly.entity_id
_entity_poly.type
_entity_poly.pdbx_seq_one_letter_code
_entity_poly.pdbx_strand_id
1 'polypeptide(L)'
;MGEKTGFIAVLLVFAIGLLPLCINTYVNHVYSTKLLSTSAEVQQLVSAEGGITPRVQEVVTKLESQGATIVFTDGNGNTVSGTVPVGEEIIMDYEYEDFQTRNSTVILRR
;
A
#
# COMPACT_ATOMS: atom_id res chain seq x y z
N MET A 1 28.17 -4.82 -42.63
CA MET A 1 27.17 -5.82 -42.16
C MET A 1 27.30 -6.10 -40.67
N GLY A 2 28.51 -6.22 -40.10
CA GLY A 2 28.72 -6.48 -38.66
C GLY A 2 28.08 -5.45 -37.72
N GLU A 3 28.03 -4.16 -38.08
CA GLU A 3 27.39 -3.12 -37.26
C GLU A 3 25.87 -3.33 -37.09
N LYS A 4 25.18 -3.81 -38.14
CA LYS A 4 23.74 -4.10 -38.07
C LYS A 4 23.47 -5.32 -37.21
N THR A 5 24.33 -6.35 -37.29
CA THR A 5 24.22 -7.55 -36.47
C THR A 5 24.54 -7.26 -35.00
N GLY A 6 25.55 -6.43 -34.72
CA GLY A 6 25.86 -5.98 -33.37
C GLY A 6 24.74 -5.13 -32.76
N PHE A 7 24.15 -4.23 -33.54
CA PHE A 7 22.99 -3.45 -33.11
C PHE A 7 21.80 -4.34 -32.76
N ILE A 8 21.47 -5.33 -33.60
CA ILE A 8 20.38 -6.29 -33.32
C ILE A 8 20.67 -7.11 -32.05
N ALA A 9 21.92 -7.53 -31.84
CA ALA A 9 22.31 -8.27 -30.64
C ALA A 9 22.10 -7.43 -29.36
N VAL A 10 22.50 -6.15 -29.36
CA VAL A 10 22.26 -5.24 -28.24
C VAL A 10 20.77 -5.01 -28.02
N LEU A 11 19.99 -4.86 -29.09
CA LEU A 11 18.54 -4.69 -29.01
C LEU A 11 17.85 -5.92 -28.40
N LEU A 12 18.32 -7.13 -28.74
CA LEU A 12 17.82 -8.37 -28.14
C LEU A 12 18.18 -8.49 -26.66
N VAL A 13 19.41 -8.15 -26.27
CA VAL A 13 19.81 -8.11 -24.86
C VAL A 13 19.00 -7.08 -24.08
N PHE A 14 18.73 -5.92 -24.68
CA PHE A 14 17.87 -4.91 -24.07
C PHE A 14 16.43 -5.42 -23.93
N ALA A 15 15.85 -5.98 -25.00
CA ALA A 15 14.47 -6.45 -25.01
C ALA A 15 14.21 -7.61 -24.06
N ILE A 16 15.19 -8.51 -23.88
CA ILE A 16 15.03 -9.71 -23.04
C ILE A 16 15.51 -9.47 -21.61
N GLY A 17 16.53 -8.64 -21.41
CA GLY A 17 17.12 -8.40 -20.08
C GLY A 17 16.67 -7.10 -19.45
N LEU A 18 17.01 -5.97 -20.10
CA LEU A 18 16.83 -4.65 -19.51
C LEU A 18 15.37 -4.18 -19.49
N LEU A 19 14.62 -4.45 -20.56
CA LEU A 19 13.23 -4.01 -20.66
C LEU A 19 12.34 -4.69 -19.61
N PRO A 20 12.38 -6.03 -19.41
CA PRO A 20 11.62 -6.65 -18.33
C PRO A 20 12.06 -6.18 -16.95
N LEU A 21 13.36 -5.96 -16.74
CA LEU A 21 13.88 -5.40 -15.49
C LEU A 21 13.28 -4.01 -15.21
N CYS A 22 13.33 -3.11 -16.18
CA CYS A 22 12.77 -1.75 -16.06
C CYS A 22 11.26 -1.78 -15.82
N ILE A 23 10.52 -2.63 -16.54
CA ILE A 23 9.06 -2.77 -16.34
C ILE A 23 8.78 -3.27 -14.92
N ASN A 24 9.48 -4.30 -14.46
CA ASN A 24 9.29 -4.84 -13.12
C ASN A 24 9.60 -3.79 -12.04
N THR A 25 10.71 -3.07 -12.15
CA THR A 25 11.04 -1.97 -11.23
C THR A 25 9.99 -0.87 -11.25
N TYR A 26 9.49 -0.49 -12.43
CA TYR A 26 8.45 0.53 -12.55
C TYR A 26 7.13 0.09 -11.91
N VAL A 27 6.68 -1.13 -12.22
CA VAL A 27 5.45 -1.71 -11.65
C VAL A 27 5.54 -1.75 -10.13
N ASN A 28 6.66 -2.24 -9.59
CA ASN A 28 6.91 -2.29 -8.15
C ASN A 28 6.88 -0.89 -7.52
N HIS A 29 7.47 0.12 -8.17
CA HIS A 29 7.45 1.48 -7.67
C HIS A 29 6.05 2.10 -7.66
N VAL A 30 5.25 1.85 -8.71
CA VAL A 30 3.86 2.32 -8.79
C VAL A 30 3.01 1.71 -7.68
N TYR A 31 3.10 0.40 -7.47
CA TYR A 31 2.34 -0.27 -6.41
C TYR A 31 2.76 0.19 -5.01
N SER A 32 4.07 0.27 -4.75
CA SER A 32 4.60 0.77 -3.48
C SER A 32 4.13 2.19 -3.19
N THR A 33 4.19 3.10 -4.17
CA THR A 33 3.79 4.50 -3.98
C THR A 33 2.29 4.62 -3.73
N LYS A 34 1.46 3.87 -4.48
CA LYS A 34 0.01 3.86 -4.31
C LYS A 34 -0.38 3.35 -2.92
N LEU A 35 0.26 2.27 -2.47
CA LEU A 35 0.04 1.70 -1.14
C LEU A 35 0.42 2.70 -0.04
N LEU A 36 1.55 3.39 -0.17
CA LEU A 36 1.96 4.43 0.77
C LEU A 36 0.94 5.59 0.82
N SER A 37 0.50 6.12 -0.32
CA SER A 37 -0.50 7.21 -0.34
C SER A 37 -1.82 6.77 0.27
N THR A 38 -2.32 5.60 -0.10
CA THR A 38 -3.58 5.06 0.43
C THR A 38 -3.50 4.78 1.93
N SER A 39 -2.38 4.23 2.39
CA SER A 39 -2.17 3.97 3.82
C SER A 39 -2.16 5.25 4.64
N ALA A 40 -1.59 6.34 4.11
CA ALA A 40 -1.62 7.65 4.76
C ALA A 40 -3.02 8.28 4.77
N GLU A 41 -3.78 8.14 3.68
CA GLU A 41 -5.17 8.60 3.61
C GLU A 41 -6.05 7.87 4.63
N VAL A 42 -5.94 6.54 4.73
CA VAL A 42 -6.70 5.75 5.71
C VAL A 42 -6.30 6.13 7.14
N GLN A 43 -5.01 6.31 7.41
CA GLN A 43 -4.52 6.78 8.72
C GLN A 43 -5.13 8.13 9.11
N GLN A 44 -5.14 9.10 8.18
CA GLN A 44 -5.75 10.41 8.40
C GLN A 44 -7.24 10.30 8.62
N LEU A 45 -7.94 9.45 7.87
CA LEU A 45 -9.37 9.24 8.00
C LEU A 45 -9.73 8.62 9.35
N VAL A 46 -8.99 7.58 9.77
CA VAL A 46 -9.14 6.96 11.10
C VAL A 46 -8.91 7.98 12.21
N SER A 47 -7.88 8.82 12.08
CA SER A 47 -7.63 9.89 13.05
C SER A 47 -8.72 10.96 13.05
N ALA A 48 -9.26 11.33 11.90
CA ALA A 48 -10.25 12.40 11.76
C ALA A 48 -11.66 11.98 12.22
N GLU A 49 -12.00 10.71 12.02
CA GLU A 49 -13.27 10.09 12.40
C GLU A 49 -13.24 9.51 13.83
N GLY A 50 -12.06 9.40 14.45
CA GLY A 50 -11.91 8.93 15.83
C GLY A 50 -12.00 7.40 15.96
N GLY A 51 -11.52 6.67 14.97
CA GLY A 51 -11.54 5.21 14.92
C GLY A 51 -12.09 4.66 13.60
N ILE A 52 -12.54 3.41 13.62
CA ILE A 52 -12.99 2.68 12.44
C ILE A 52 -14.51 2.88 12.32
N THR A 53 -14.91 4.03 11.76
CA THR A 53 -16.31 4.36 11.52
C THR A 53 -16.82 3.71 10.21
N PRO A 54 -18.14 3.71 9.93
CA PRO A 54 -18.67 3.16 8.68
C PRO A 54 -18.05 3.79 7.42
N ARG A 55 -17.63 5.05 7.51
CA ARG A 55 -16.94 5.75 6.42
C ARG A 55 -15.52 5.22 6.18
N VAL A 56 -14.79 4.93 7.24
CA VAL A 56 -13.50 4.23 7.14
C VAL A 56 -13.71 2.84 6.54
N GLN A 57 -14.72 2.11 7.00
CA GLN A 57 -15.04 0.77 6.52
C GLN A 57 -15.38 0.76 5.02
N GLU A 58 -16.09 1.78 4.51
CA GLU A 58 -16.40 1.92 3.08
C GLU A 58 -15.13 2.07 2.24
N VAL A 59 -14.19 2.91 2.70
CA VAL A 59 -12.89 3.10 2.04
C VAL A 59 -12.07 1.81 2.08
N VAL A 60 -12.04 1.13 3.22
CA VAL A 60 -11.36 -0.17 3.38
C VAL A 60 -11.95 -1.22 2.45
N THR A 61 -13.28 -1.38 2.42
CA THR A 61 -13.97 -2.33 1.54
C THR A 61 -13.66 -2.06 0.07
N LYS A 62 -13.59 -0.78 -0.32
CA LYS A 62 -13.20 -0.40 -1.68
C LYS A 62 -11.76 -0.80 -1.99
N LEU A 63 -10.84 -0.65 -1.05
CA LEU A 63 -9.43 -1.05 -1.22
C LEU A 63 -9.28 -2.57 -1.26
N GLU A 64 -10.05 -3.29 -0.45
CA GLU A 64 -10.16 -4.76 -0.50
C GLU A 64 -10.65 -5.26 -1.85
N SER A 65 -11.65 -4.59 -2.45
CA SER A 65 -12.10 -4.91 -3.80
C SER A 65 -11.03 -4.70 -4.89
N GLN A 66 -10.00 -3.91 -4.59
CA GLN A 66 -8.84 -3.68 -5.48
C GLN A 66 -7.68 -4.65 -5.21
N GLY A 67 -7.80 -5.52 -4.21
CA GLY A 67 -6.78 -6.51 -3.83
C GLY A 67 -5.93 -6.13 -2.61
N ALA A 68 -6.24 -5.04 -1.90
CA ALA A 68 -5.51 -4.65 -0.68
C ALA A 68 -6.17 -5.25 0.57
N THR A 69 -5.42 -5.93 1.42
CA THR A 69 -5.90 -6.38 2.74
C THR A 69 -5.48 -5.36 3.79
N ILE A 70 -6.40 -4.97 4.67
CA ILE A 70 -6.13 -3.98 5.72
C ILE A 70 -6.59 -4.57 7.05
N VAL A 71 -5.66 -4.69 8.01
CA VAL A 71 -5.95 -5.18 9.36
C VAL A 71 -5.70 -4.07 10.36
N PHE A 72 -6.70 -3.83 11.22
CA PHE A 72 -6.62 -2.86 12.30
C PHE A 72 -6.39 -3.58 13.62
N THR A 73 -5.33 -3.21 14.34
CA THR A 73 -5.01 -3.75 15.67
C THR A 73 -4.80 -2.62 16.68
N ASP A 74 -5.05 -2.89 17.97
CA ASP A 74 -4.69 -1.99 19.05
C ASP A 74 -3.21 -2.15 19.44
N GLY A 75 -2.70 -1.30 20.34
CA GLY A 75 -1.34 -1.42 20.87
C GLY A 75 -1.06 -2.74 21.62
N ASN A 76 -2.09 -3.54 21.91
CA ASN A 76 -1.99 -4.86 22.55
C ASN A 76 -2.07 -6.02 21.54
N GLY A 77 -2.24 -5.73 20.24
CA GLY A 77 -2.37 -6.72 19.16
C GLY A 77 -3.76 -7.30 18.96
N ASN A 78 -4.80 -6.77 19.61
CA ASN A 78 -6.18 -7.20 19.39
C ASN A 78 -6.76 -6.54 18.14
N THR A 79 -7.51 -7.30 17.34
CA THR A 79 -8.22 -6.73 16.19
C THR A 79 -9.27 -5.75 16.67
N VAL A 80 -9.25 -4.55 16.08
CA VAL A 80 -10.21 -3.49 16.38
C VAL A 80 -11.24 -3.42 15.27
N SER A 81 -12.51 -3.41 15.63
CA SER A 81 -13.62 -3.18 14.71
C SER A 81 -14.59 -2.19 15.33
N GLY A 82 -14.36 -0.89 15.12
CA GLY A 82 -15.27 0.17 15.55
C GLY A 82 -14.58 1.44 16.06
N THR A 83 -15.37 2.28 16.73
CA THR A 83 -14.90 3.51 17.38
C THR A 83 -13.97 3.16 18.54
N VAL A 84 -12.84 3.87 18.61
CA VAL A 84 -11.81 3.61 19.63
C VAL A 84 -11.74 4.79 20.59
N PRO A 85 -11.53 4.57 21.90
CA PRO A 85 -11.34 5.64 22.86
C PRO A 85 -10.19 6.58 22.46
N VAL A 86 -10.36 7.86 22.82
CA VAL A 86 -9.32 8.87 22.66
C VAL A 86 -8.10 8.50 23.50
N GLY A 87 -6.91 8.59 22.90
CA GLY A 87 -5.63 8.26 23.52
C GLY A 87 -5.14 6.84 23.23
N GLU A 88 -5.95 6.01 22.58
CA GLU A 88 -5.54 4.67 22.13
C GLU A 88 -4.82 4.73 20.78
N GLU A 89 -3.84 3.83 20.61
CA GLU A 89 -3.13 3.63 19.35
C GLU A 89 -3.84 2.57 18.50
N ILE A 90 -4.05 2.90 17.23
CA ILE A 90 -4.50 1.97 16.20
C ILE A 90 -3.35 1.73 15.24
N ILE A 91 -2.94 0.48 15.14
CA ILE A 91 -1.97 -0.02 14.17
C ILE A 91 -2.75 -0.53 12.95
N MET A 92 -2.29 -0.14 11.77
CA MET A 92 -2.89 -0.47 10.49
C MET A 92 -1.85 -1.20 9.64
N ASP A 93 -2.05 -2.49 9.46
CA ASP A 93 -1.26 -3.33 8.59
C ASP A 93 -1.94 -3.41 7.22
N TYR A 94 -1.22 -3.04 6.16
CA TYR A 94 -1.69 -3.09 4.79
C TYR A 94 -0.86 -4.10 4.02
N GLU A 95 -1.54 -4.94 3.24
CA GLU A 95 -0.92 -5.93 2.36
C GLU A 95 -1.53 -5.81 0.96
N TYR A 96 -0.68 -5.73 -0.07
CA TYR A 96 -1.09 -5.69 -1.46
C TYR A 96 -0.07 -6.46 -2.31
N GLU A 97 -0.48 -7.62 -2.83
CA GLU A 97 0.42 -8.56 -3.50
C GLU A 97 1.67 -8.84 -2.62
N ASP A 98 2.87 -8.52 -3.09
CA ASP A 98 4.13 -8.72 -2.36
C ASP A 98 4.54 -7.51 -1.49
N PHE A 99 3.70 -6.48 -1.40
CA PHE A 99 3.98 -5.25 -0.66
C PHE A 99 3.23 -5.21 0.66
N GLN A 100 3.97 -4.92 1.73
CA GLN A 100 3.41 -4.71 3.06
C GLN A 100 3.83 -3.33 3.57
N THR A 101 2.90 -2.59 4.18
CA THR A 101 3.21 -1.38 4.95
C THR A 101 2.46 -1.36 6.26
N ARG A 102 3.03 -0.69 7.25
CA ARG A 102 2.43 -0.50 8.57
C ARG A 102 2.41 0.98 8.89
N ASN A 103 1.24 1.48 9.24
CA ASN A 103 1.08 2.81 9.84
C ASN A 103 0.47 2.66 11.23
N SER A 104 0.71 3.63 12.10
CA SER A 104 -0.05 3.76 13.34
C SER A 104 -0.53 5.17 13.55
N THR A 105 -1.64 5.31 14.27
CA THR A 105 -2.18 6.61 14.66
C THR A 105 -2.76 6.54 16.06
N VAL A 106 -2.56 7.63 16.81
CA VAL A 106 -3.19 7.80 18.12
C VAL A 106 -4.48 8.59 17.92
N ILE A 107 -5.59 8.09 18.45
CA ILE A 107 -6.86 8.81 18.37
C ILE A 107 -6.79 10.07 19.22
N LEU A 108 -6.72 11.22 18.57
CA LEU A 108 -6.71 12.53 19.23
C LEU A 108 -8.13 12.98 19.57
N ARG A 109 -8.29 13.66 20.71
CA ARG A 109 -9.57 14.26 21.11
C ARG A 109 -9.91 15.38 20.12
N ARG A 110 -11.13 15.35 19.58
CA ARG A 110 -11.70 16.51 18.89
C ARG A 110 -12.01 17.64 19.87
#